data_AF-A0A0S8L438-F1
#
_entry.id   AF-A0A0S8L438-F1
#
_cell.length_a   1.000
_cell.length_b   1.000
_cell.length_c   1.000
_cell.angle_alpha   90.00
_cell.angle_beta   90.00
_cell.angle_gamma   90.00
#
_symmetry.space_group_name_H-M   'P 1'
#
loop_
_entity.id
_entity.type
_entity.pdbx_description
1 polymer ?
#
loop_
_entity_poly.entity_id
_entity_poly.type
_entity_poly.pdbx_seq_one_letter_code
_entity_poly.pdbx_strand_id
1 'polypeptide(L)'
;MTQETIPDFTDTELWTIGQTLRERYGRDIETQIGDAEIRLFPEDRTLTSVPAVVWSERGANFVVFKTGRGRYRAQFFYRGFQQYGTGREEYDDLALCVTTLLQVQSDHIRKEQLEPVDPGPRAKN
;
A
#
# COMPACT_ATOMS: atom_id res chain seq x y z
N MET A 1 -24.93 18.81 4.75
CA MET A 1 -23.59 18.26 5.06
C MET A 1 -22.92 18.05 3.72
N THR A 2 -22.00 18.94 3.35
CA THR A 2 -21.22 18.82 2.12
C THR A 2 -20.31 17.61 2.27
N GLN A 3 -20.58 16.52 1.55
CA GLN A 3 -19.58 15.48 1.32
C GLN A 3 -18.41 16.18 0.66
N GLU A 4 -17.32 16.39 1.40
CA GLU A 4 -16.06 16.82 0.82
C GLU A 4 -15.57 15.65 -0.04
N THR A 5 -15.90 15.68 -1.33
CA THR A 5 -15.46 14.67 -2.28
C THR A 5 -13.95 14.72 -2.33
N ILE A 6 -13.30 13.63 -1.95
CA ILE A 6 -11.85 13.53 -2.03
C ILE A 6 -11.46 13.62 -3.51
N PRO A 7 -10.57 14.56 -3.89
CA PRO A 7 -10.23 14.75 -5.30
C PRO A 7 -9.37 13.60 -5.81
N ASP A 8 -9.53 13.28 -7.08
CA ASP A 8 -8.69 12.31 -7.79
C ASP A 8 -7.20 12.67 -7.73
N PHE A 9 -6.37 11.68 -8.07
CA PHE A 9 -4.94 11.91 -8.23
C PHE A 9 -4.68 12.90 -9.38
N THR A 10 -3.82 13.87 -9.12
CA THR A 10 -3.32 14.82 -10.13
C THR A 10 -2.23 14.17 -10.96
N ASP A 11 -1.98 14.71 -12.15
CA ASP A 11 -0.89 14.23 -13.03
C ASP A 11 0.48 14.27 -12.33
N THR A 12 0.73 15.28 -11.49
CA THR A 12 1.96 15.38 -10.69
C THR A 12 2.06 14.24 -9.68
N GLU A 13 0.97 13.94 -8.97
CA GLU A 13 0.95 12.85 -7.99
C GLU A 13 1.16 11.48 -8.68
N LEU A 14 0.49 11.24 -9.81
CA LEU A 14 0.67 10.02 -10.61
C LEU A 14 2.10 9.89 -11.14
N TRP A 15 2.67 10.99 -11.64
CA TRP A 15 4.06 11.04 -12.07
C TRP A 15 5.02 10.74 -10.93
N THR A 16 4.80 11.29 -9.73
CA THR A 16 5.62 11.01 -8.54
C THR A 16 5.59 9.52 -8.17
N ILE A 17 4.41 8.87 -8.20
CA ILE A 17 4.30 7.43 -7.96
C ILE A 17 5.11 6.67 -9.01
N GLY A 18 4.90 6.95 -10.30
CA GLY A 18 5.59 6.29 -11.41
C GLY A 18 7.11 6.45 -11.33
N GLN A 19 7.61 7.65 -11.03
CA GLN A 19 9.05 7.89 -10.86
C GLN A 19 9.63 7.12 -9.68
N THR A 20 8.97 7.15 -8.52
CA THR A 20 9.43 6.43 -7.33
C THR A 20 9.53 4.92 -7.60
N LEU A 21 8.54 4.35 -8.31
CA LEU A 21 8.56 2.95 -8.72
C LEU A 21 9.68 2.66 -9.72
N ARG A 22 9.87 3.55 -10.71
CA ARG A 22 10.93 3.41 -11.72
C ARG A 22 12.33 3.43 -11.09
N GLU A 23 12.57 4.33 -10.14
CA GLU A 23 13.83 4.39 -9.40
C GLU A 23 14.06 3.12 -8.57
N ARG A 24 13.01 2.57 -7.94
CA ARG A 24 13.11 1.34 -7.16
C ARG A 24 13.40 0.10 -8.01
N TYR A 25 12.71 -0.03 -9.13
CA TYR A 25 12.69 -1.26 -9.93
C TYR A 25 13.57 -1.22 -11.18
N GLY A 26 14.08 -0.04 -11.55
CA GLY A 26 14.90 0.17 -12.75
C GLY A 26 14.11 0.07 -14.06
N ARG A 27 12.77 0.04 -14.00
CA ARG A 27 11.87 -0.05 -15.15
C ARG A 27 10.53 0.59 -14.83
N ASP A 28 9.78 0.98 -15.84
CA ASP A 28 8.40 1.43 -15.68
C ASP A 28 7.52 0.27 -15.18
N ILE A 29 6.69 0.58 -14.18
CA ILE A 29 5.73 -0.34 -13.57
C ILE A 29 4.34 0.12 -14.00
N GLU A 30 3.52 -0.83 -14.47
CA GLU A 30 2.14 -0.54 -14.82
C GLU A 30 1.32 -0.28 -13.55
N THR A 31 0.82 0.95 -13.43
CA THR A 31 -0.06 1.36 -12.33
C THR A 31 -1.49 1.49 -12.84
N GLN A 32 -2.44 1.01 -12.05
CA GLN A 32 -3.87 1.09 -12.32
C GLN A 32 -4.50 2.11 -11.37
N ILE A 33 -5.38 2.96 -11.90
CA ILE A 33 -6.14 3.93 -11.13
C ILE A 33 -7.57 3.42 -11.00
N GLY A 34 -8.14 3.52 -9.81
CA GLY A 34 -9.53 3.20 -9.56
C GLY A 34 -10.01 3.77 -8.25
N ASP A 35 -11.16 3.30 -7.79
CA ASP A 35 -11.75 3.67 -6.51
C ASP A 35 -11.65 2.50 -5.52
N ALA A 36 -11.49 2.83 -4.24
CA ALA A 36 -11.51 1.87 -3.16
C ALA A 36 -12.40 2.33 -2.01
N GLU A 37 -13.12 1.39 -1.41
CA GLU A 37 -13.95 1.65 -0.24
C GLU A 37 -13.17 1.34 1.04
N ILE A 38 -12.81 2.37 1.80
CA ILE A 38 -12.03 2.24 3.04
C ILE A 38 -12.75 2.89 4.22
N ARG A 39 -12.44 2.46 5.45
CA ARG A 39 -12.76 3.26 6.64
C ARG A 39 -11.71 4.35 6.79
N LEU A 40 -12.13 5.60 6.63
CA LEU A 40 -11.24 6.76 6.80
C LEU A 40 -10.92 6.98 8.28
N PHE A 41 -11.94 6.96 9.13
CA PHE A 41 -11.78 7.06 10.58
C PHE A 41 -12.19 5.76 11.28
N PRO A 42 -11.52 5.38 12.39
CA PRO A 42 -11.88 4.19 13.17
C PRO A 42 -13.33 4.21 13.66
N GLU A 43 -13.86 5.40 13.91
CA GLU A 43 -15.21 5.63 14.42
C GLU A 43 -16.28 5.60 13.32
N ASP A 44 -15.87 5.60 12.04
CA ASP A 44 -16.80 5.59 10.92
C ASP A 44 -17.57 4.27 10.84
N ARG A 45 -18.89 4.41 10.72
CA ARG A 45 -19.82 3.30 10.52
C ARG A 45 -19.99 2.93 9.04
N THR A 46 -19.42 3.73 8.14
CA THR A 46 -19.56 3.59 6.68
C THR A 46 -18.19 3.62 6.02
N LEU A 47 -18.05 2.87 4.93
CA LEU A 47 -16.89 3.01 4.06
C LEU A 47 -17.01 4.30 3.25
N THR A 48 -15.88 4.93 2.99
CA THR A 48 -15.79 6.06 2.07
C THR A 48 -15.08 5.60 0.81
N SER A 49 -15.67 5.92 -0.34
CA SER A 49 -15.03 5.72 -1.64
C SER A 49 -13.93 6.76 -1.81
N VAL A 50 -12.71 6.30 -2.03
CA VAL A 50 -11.54 7.14 -2.22
C VAL A 50 -10.75 6.74 -3.47
N PRO A 51 -10.10 7.69 -4.15
CA PRO A 51 -9.21 7.36 -5.26
C PRO A 51 -8.06 6.48 -4.77
N ALA A 52 -7.71 5.49 -5.57
CA ALA A 52 -6.65 4.53 -5.30
C ALA A 52 -5.77 4.29 -6.53
N VAL A 53 -4.47 4.16 -6.28
CA VAL A 53 -3.49 3.68 -7.26
C VAL A 53 -2.99 2.32 -6.82
N VAL A 54 -3.07 1.34 -7.71
CA VAL A 54 -2.71 -0.06 -7.46
C VAL A 54 -1.65 -0.51 -8.44
N TRP A 55 -0.70 -1.31 -7.97
CA TRP A 55 0.24 -2.03 -8.83
C TRP A 55 0.63 -3.35 -8.19
N SER A 56 1.15 -4.26 -9.00
CA SER A 56 1.59 -5.58 -8.55
C SER A 56 3.03 -5.81 -8.98
N GLU A 57 3.89 -6.22 -8.05
CA GLU A 57 5.29 -6.50 -8.35
C GLU A 57 5.84 -7.56 -7.39
N ARG A 58 6.65 -8.50 -7.91
CA ARG A 58 7.24 -9.61 -7.14
C ARG A 58 6.25 -10.42 -6.29
N GLY A 59 5.00 -10.55 -6.75
CA GLY A 59 3.95 -11.31 -6.08
C GLY A 59 3.20 -10.55 -4.98
N ALA A 60 3.62 -9.33 -4.63
CA ALA A 60 2.90 -8.42 -3.75
C ALA A 60 2.01 -7.48 -4.57
N ASN A 61 0.85 -7.15 -4.03
CA ASN A 61 -0.01 -6.08 -4.53
C ASN A 61 0.13 -4.89 -3.60
N PHE A 62 0.25 -3.71 -4.17
CA PHE A 62 0.41 -2.47 -3.46
C PHE A 62 -0.74 -1.55 -3.81
N VAL A 63 -1.18 -0.78 -2.83
CA VAL A 63 -2.25 0.19 -3.01
C VAL A 63 -1.93 1.46 -2.23
N VAL A 64 -2.09 2.60 -2.90
CA VAL A 64 -2.02 3.93 -2.31
C VAL A 64 -3.40 4.57 -2.43
N PHE A 65 -3.99 4.91 -1.29
CA PHE A 65 -5.28 5.59 -1.18
C PHE A 65 -5.04 7.09 -0.97
N LYS A 66 -5.82 7.91 -1.65
CA LYS A 66 -5.88 9.35 -1.37
C LYS A 66 -6.98 9.59 -0.36
N THR A 67 -6.66 10.06 0.84
CA THR A 67 -7.63 10.29 1.94
C THR A 67 -8.03 11.75 2.07
N GLY A 68 -7.43 12.62 1.27
CA GLY A 68 -7.71 14.03 1.19
C GLY A 68 -6.74 14.72 0.25
N ARG A 69 -6.83 16.06 0.18
CA ARG A 69 -5.89 16.84 -0.62
C ARG A 69 -4.50 16.78 0.01
N GLY A 70 -3.54 16.17 -0.69
CA GLY A 70 -2.19 15.97 -0.19
C GLY A 70 -2.10 15.01 0.99
N ARG A 71 -3.08 14.11 1.17
CA ARG A 71 -3.09 13.12 2.25
C ARG A 71 -3.26 11.72 1.70
N TYR A 72 -2.39 10.80 2.15
CA TYR A 72 -2.26 9.49 1.55
C TYR A 72 -2.14 8.40 2.60
N ARG A 73 -2.68 7.23 2.28
CA ARG A 73 -2.45 5.98 3.02
C ARG A 73 -1.94 4.93 2.06
N ALA A 74 -1.12 4.02 2.56
CA ALA A 74 -0.57 2.96 1.74
C ALA A 74 -0.62 1.63 2.47
N GLN A 75 -0.95 0.58 1.71
CA GLN A 75 -1.00 -0.80 2.19
C GLN A 75 -0.47 -1.72 1.09
N PHE A 76 0.04 -2.88 1.49
CA PHE A 76 0.36 -3.96 0.57
C PHE A 76 -0.27 -5.26 1.06
N PHE A 77 -0.52 -6.16 0.13
CA PHE A 77 -1.12 -7.44 0.43
C PHE A 77 -0.67 -8.51 -0.55
N TYR A 78 -0.62 -9.74 -0.06
CA TYR A 78 -0.44 -10.93 -0.89
C TYR A 78 -1.80 -11.58 -1.15
N ARG A 79 -1.82 -12.71 -1.85
CA ARG A 79 -3.07 -13.46 -2.07
C ARG A 79 -3.65 -13.90 -0.72
N GLY A 80 -4.92 -13.59 -0.45
CA GLY A 80 -5.63 -13.99 0.77
C GLY A 80 -5.77 -12.87 1.80
N PHE A 81 -5.82 -13.23 3.08
CA PHE A 81 -6.11 -12.30 4.20
C PHE A 81 -4.90 -11.51 4.71
N GLN A 82 -3.76 -11.59 4.03
CA GLN A 82 -2.51 -10.97 4.45
C GLN A 82 -2.42 -9.51 3.96
N GLN A 83 -3.04 -8.60 4.71
CA GLN A 83 -2.96 -7.16 4.49
C GLN A 83 -2.02 -6.52 5.50
N TYR A 84 -1.10 -5.70 5.01
CA TYR A 84 -0.09 -5.04 5.82
C TYR A 84 -0.08 -3.54 5.53
N GLY A 85 -0.23 -2.76 6.59
CA GLY A 85 -0.02 -1.31 6.54
C GLY A 85 1.45 -0.96 6.72
N THR A 86 1.77 0.31 6.48
CA THR A 86 3.12 0.86 6.73
C THR A 86 3.40 1.16 8.21
N GLY A 87 2.41 1.00 9.10
CA GLY A 87 2.49 1.38 10.51
C GLY A 87 2.24 2.88 10.77
N ARG A 88 2.15 3.69 9.72
CA ARG A 88 1.74 5.10 9.80
C ARG A 88 0.32 5.25 9.26
N GLU A 89 -0.52 5.96 10.01
CA GLU A 89 -1.93 6.15 9.64
C GLU A 89 -2.09 7.02 8.39
N GLU A 90 -1.26 8.05 8.20
CA GLU A 90 -1.39 8.96 7.07
C GLU A 90 -0.07 9.67 6.75
N TYR A 91 0.13 9.97 5.47
CA TYR A 91 1.27 10.70 4.92
C TYR A 91 0.78 11.97 4.24
N ASP A 92 1.55 13.04 4.39
CA ASP A 92 1.42 14.32 3.70
C ASP A 92 2.35 14.44 2.48
N ASP A 93 3.34 13.55 2.38
CA ASP A 93 4.25 13.41 1.24
C ASP A 93 4.05 12.07 0.53
N LEU A 94 3.74 12.13 -0.77
CA LEU A 94 3.45 10.96 -1.59
C LEU A 94 4.69 10.11 -1.88
N ALA A 95 5.85 10.73 -2.12
CA ALA A 95 7.08 10.01 -2.39
C ALA A 95 7.56 9.25 -1.15
N LEU A 96 7.44 9.86 0.02
CA LEU A 96 7.69 9.20 1.31
C LEU A 96 6.70 8.05 1.54
N CYS A 97 5.40 8.28 1.28
CA CYS A 97 4.37 7.26 1.40
C CYS A 97 4.71 6.00 0.58
N VAL A 98 5.03 6.16 -0.71
CA VAL A 98 5.38 5.05 -1.61
C VAL A 98 6.72 4.40 -1.21
N THR A 99 7.72 5.20 -0.86
CA THR A 99 9.04 4.68 -0.46
C THR A 99 8.96 3.86 0.82
N THR A 100 8.26 4.35 1.85
CA THR A 100 8.06 3.62 3.11
C THR A 100 7.27 2.35 2.87
N LEU A 101 6.24 2.36 2.02
CA LEU A 101 5.50 1.15 1.64
C LEU A 101 6.42 0.06 1.08
N LEU A 102 7.29 0.42 0.15
CA LEU A 102 8.23 -0.51 -0.49
C LEU A 102 9.29 -1.02 0.48
N GLN A 103 9.75 -0.18 1.41
CA GLN A 103 10.70 -0.55 2.46
C GLN A 103 10.07 -1.54 3.45
N VAL A 104 8.89 -1.23 3.99
CA VAL A 104 8.18 -2.12 4.93
C VAL A 104 7.89 -3.47 4.29
N GLN A 105 7.49 -3.50 3.02
CA GLN A 105 7.30 -4.76 2.31
C GLN A 105 8.60 -5.55 2.13
N SER A 106 9.72 -4.88 1.84
CA SER A 106 11.03 -5.53 1.74
C SER A 106 11.50 -6.10 3.09
N ASP A 107 11.22 -5.40 4.19
CA ASP A 107 11.54 -5.86 5.54
C ASP A 107 10.65 -7.01 6.00
N HIS A 108 9.36 -7.01 5.60
CA HIS A 108 8.46 -8.12 5.81
C HIS A 108 8.96 -9.40 5.13
N ILE A 109 9.33 -9.33 3.84
CA ILE A 109 9.96 -10.47 3.13
C ILE A 109 11.22 -10.95 3.85
N ARG A 110 12.08 -10.03 4.27
CA ARG A 110 13.33 -10.39 4.97
C ARG A 110 13.05 -11.14 6.27
N LYS A 111 12.04 -10.71 7.05
CA LYS A 111 11.63 -11.38 8.28
C LYS A 111 11.07 -12.77 8.00
N GLU A 112 10.16 -12.91 7.03
CA GLU A 112 9.59 -14.22 6.66
C GLU A 112 10.66 -15.21 6.17
N GLN A 113 11.69 -14.74 5.45
CA GLN A 113 12.80 -15.61 5.01
C GLN A 113 13.76 -16.00 6.14
N LEU A 114 13.80 -15.22 7.23
CA LEU A 114 14.68 -15.46 8.37
C LEU A 114 14.02 -16.25 9.49
N GLU A 115 12.70 -16.43 9.50
CA GLU A 115 12.05 -17.36 10.43
C GLU A 115 12.30 -18.80 9.96
N PRO A 116 13.11 -19.60 10.69
CA PRO A 116 13.24 -21.01 10.37
C PRO A 116 11.87 -21.65 10.56
N VAL A 117 11.33 -22.26 9.50
CA VAL A 117 10.22 -23.20 9.60
C VAL A 117 10.62 -24.24 10.64
N ASP A 118 10.02 -24.18 11.84
CA ASP A 118 10.19 -25.20 12.86
C ASP A 118 9.76 -26.54 12.24
N PRO A 119 10.69 -27.47 11.96
CA PRO A 119 10.30 -28.78 11.49
C PRO A 119 9.69 -29.48 12.71
N GLY A 120 8.37 -29.34 12.85
CA GLY A 120 7.59 -29.86 13.97
C GLY A 120 8.02 -31.26 14.40
N PRO A 121 7.74 -31.64 15.66
CA PRO A 121 8.46 -32.69 16.37
C PRO A 121 8.57 -33.96 15.52
N ARG A 122 9.80 -34.31 15.12
CA ARG A 122 10.11 -35.60 14.50
C ARG A 122 9.56 -36.69 15.41
N ALA A 123 8.51 -37.39 14.95
CA ALA A 123 7.98 -38.57 15.61
C ALA A 123 9.14 -39.54 15.83
N LYS A 124 9.44 -39.82 17.10
CA LYS A 124 10.41 -40.85 17.48
C LYS A 124 9.72 -42.20 17.28
N ASN A 125 10.28 -42.98 16.37
CA ASN A 125 9.89 -44.36 16.07
C ASN A 125 10.22 -45.28 17.25
#